data_AF-A0A5J6JHG7-F1
#
_entry.id   AF-A0A5J6JHG7-F1
#
_cell.length_a   1.000
_cell.length_b   1.000
_cell.length_c   1.000
_cell.angle_alpha   90.00
_cell.angle_beta   90.00
_cell.angle_gamma   90.00
#
_symmetry.space_group_name_H-M   'P 1'
#
loop_
_entity.id
_entity.type
_entity.pdbx_description
1 polymer ?
#
loop_
_entity_poly.entity_id
_entity_poly.type
_entity_poly.pdbx_seq_one_letter_code
_entity_poly.pdbx_strand_id
1 'polypeptide(L)'
;MTSFLTHRAHVHDAGLPLHRRHSALRTCLTVFAPYGLRATYHHLTLSAAIPRRLEADPDALVRAVEELHEARVLWLVRANEYAAQRRAEKQAGRRAAPNPRPWWLWSWWESPDRAWYEDPFRHPSLRLSEYVRRQNAILDGAEPSGCPACGDEGPRVLSSTGHGWVELCRGCAWVLAPCPCGRRHRFVPETSFKWNEIWRRAHMNDDGTPNSHWPAG
;
A
#
# COMPACT_ATOMS: atom_id res chain seq x y z
N MET A 1 -14.63 -6.15 18.27
CA MET A 1 -13.58 -5.58 17.41
C MET A 1 -13.97 -4.13 17.12
N THR A 2 -13.15 -3.17 17.52
CA THR A 2 -13.38 -1.73 17.27
C THR A 2 -13.24 -1.42 15.78
N SER A 3 -14.12 -0.57 15.24
CA SER A 3 -14.18 -0.28 13.81
C SER A 3 -13.09 0.73 13.39
N PHE A 4 -12.71 0.73 12.11
CA PHE A 4 -11.76 1.71 11.54
C PHE A 4 -12.13 3.16 11.92
N LEU A 5 -13.42 3.51 11.87
CA LEU A 5 -13.89 4.86 12.16
C LEU A 5 -13.68 5.26 13.62
N THR A 6 -13.79 4.32 14.56
CA THR A 6 -13.48 4.55 15.97
C THR A 6 -12.00 4.92 16.16
N HIS A 7 -11.10 4.17 15.53
CA HIS A 7 -9.67 4.47 15.62
C HIS A 7 -9.31 5.76 14.88
N ARG A 8 -9.95 6.06 13.75
CA ARG A 8 -9.83 7.37 13.10
C ARG A 8 -10.24 8.49 14.04
N ALA A 9 -11.37 8.39 14.74
CA ALA A 9 -11.78 9.40 15.72
C ALA A 9 -10.71 9.61 16.82
N HIS A 10 -10.09 8.53 17.32
CA HIS A 10 -8.99 8.63 18.28
C HIS A 10 -7.72 9.30 17.71
N VAL A 11 -7.48 9.24 16.39
CA VAL A 11 -6.36 9.98 15.76
C VAL A 11 -6.64 11.49 15.77
N HIS A 12 -7.90 11.88 15.57
CA HIS A 12 -8.34 13.28 15.58
C HIS A 12 -8.44 13.88 16.99
N ASP A 13 -8.66 13.05 18.01
CA ASP A 13 -8.85 13.51 19.38
C ASP A 13 -7.56 14.13 19.96
N ALA A 14 -7.51 15.46 19.99
CA ALA A 14 -6.41 16.25 20.54
C ALA A 14 -6.28 16.12 22.07
N GLY A 15 -7.31 15.63 22.76
CA GLY A 15 -7.26 15.33 24.20
C GLY A 15 -6.48 14.05 24.51
N LEU A 16 -6.21 13.20 23.52
CA LEU A 16 -5.42 11.98 23.70
C LEU A 16 -3.91 12.25 23.57
N PRO A 17 -3.08 11.60 24.40
CA PRO A 17 -1.64 11.61 24.22
C PRO A 17 -1.22 11.14 22.82
N LEU A 18 -0.16 11.74 22.25
CA LEU A 18 0.30 11.45 20.88
C LEU A 18 0.58 9.96 20.63
N HIS A 19 1.10 9.23 21.61
CA HIS A 19 1.34 7.78 21.48
C HIS A 19 0.04 6.97 21.33
N ARG A 20 -1.08 7.42 21.92
CA ARG A 20 -2.41 6.80 21.75
C ARG A 20 -2.97 7.10 20.36
N ARG A 21 -2.85 8.36 19.91
CA ARG A 21 -3.23 8.78 18.55
C ARG A 21 -2.45 7.99 17.49
N HIS A 22 -1.13 7.87 17.64
CA HIS A 22 -0.27 7.09 16.73
C HIS A 22 -0.61 5.60 16.76
N SER A 23 -0.90 5.04 17.94
CA SER A 23 -1.34 3.66 18.08
C SER A 23 -2.69 3.41 17.38
N ALA A 24 -3.62 4.37 17.44
CA ALA A 24 -4.89 4.31 16.72
C ALA A 24 -4.70 4.32 15.19
N LEU A 25 -3.82 5.18 14.66
CA LEU A 25 -3.43 5.15 13.24
C LEU A 25 -2.89 3.77 12.84
N ARG A 26 -2.05 3.16 13.68
CA ARG A 26 -1.51 1.82 13.44
C ARG A 26 -2.60 0.75 13.44
N THR A 27 -3.61 0.87 14.30
CA THR A 27 -4.76 -0.03 14.24
C THR A 27 -5.56 0.15 12.95
N CYS A 28 -5.76 1.39 12.45
CA CYS A 28 -6.38 1.61 11.14
C CYS A 28 -5.65 0.88 10.01
N LEU A 29 -4.32 0.87 10.03
CA LEU A 29 -3.49 0.15 9.06
C LEU A 29 -3.64 -1.37 9.10
N THR A 30 -4.00 -1.95 10.26
CA THR A 30 -4.31 -3.38 10.33
C THR A 30 -5.64 -3.74 9.64
N VAL A 31 -6.51 -2.75 9.43
CA VAL A 31 -7.81 -2.93 8.77
C VAL A 31 -7.73 -2.68 7.27
N PHE A 32 -6.91 -1.72 6.84
CA PHE A 32 -6.74 -1.37 5.42
C PHE A 32 -5.31 -0.90 5.16
N ALA A 33 -4.61 -1.62 4.28
CA ALA A 33 -3.24 -1.32 3.87
C ALA A 33 -3.02 -1.76 2.41
N PRO A 34 -3.34 -0.90 1.43
CA PRO A 34 -3.36 -1.28 0.01
C PRO A 34 -1.99 -1.68 -0.56
N TYR A 35 -0.89 -1.28 0.06
CA TYR A 35 0.46 -1.71 -0.32
C TYR A 35 1.00 -2.84 0.58
N GLY A 36 0.16 -3.40 1.46
CA GLY A 36 0.58 -4.17 2.61
C GLY A 36 1.01 -3.28 3.77
N LEU A 37 1.03 -3.84 4.99
CA LEU A 37 1.17 -3.08 6.23
C LEU A 37 2.43 -2.20 6.27
N ARG A 38 3.58 -2.77 5.88
CA ARG A 38 4.88 -2.11 6.02
C ARG A 38 5.04 -0.97 5.02
N ALA A 39 4.78 -1.25 3.74
CA ALA A 39 4.85 -0.26 2.69
C ALA A 39 3.79 0.83 2.85
N THR A 40 2.56 0.49 3.25
CA THR A 40 1.53 1.52 3.50
C THR A 40 1.92 2.43 4.66
N TYR A 41 2.50 1.87 5.74
CA TYR A 41 2.99 2.70 6.83
C TYR A 41 4.15 3.61 6.38
N HIS A 42 5.12 3.06 5.65
CA HIS A 42 6.22 3.84 5.09
C HIS A 42 5.71 4.96 4.18
N HIS A 43 4.79 4.64 3.26
CA HIS A 43 4.11 5.62 2.41
C HIS A 43 3.52 6.77 3.20
N LEU A 44 2.70 6.47 4.21
CA LEU A 44 2.05 7.51 5.03
C LEU A 44 3.05 8.33 5.82
N THR A 45 4.19 7.75 6.25
CA THR A 45 5.22 8.54 6.93
C THR A 45 5.85 9.58 6.00
N LEU A 46 5.99 9.27 4.70
CA LEU A 46 6.48 10.20 3.69
C LEU A 46 5.38 11.17 3.24
N SER A 47 4.23 10.67 2.79
CA SER A 47 3.17 11.50 2.19
C SER A 47 2.55 12.48 3.17
N ALA A 48 2.44 12.11 4.45
CA ALA A 48 1.93 12.97 5.50
C ALA A 48 3.04 13.68 6.28
N ALA A 49 4.32 13.45 5.95
CA ALA A 49 5.50 13.97 6.64
C ALA A 49 5.47 13.71 8.16
N ILE A 50 5.22 12.46 8.58
CA ILE A 50 5.12 12.10 10.00
C ILE A 50 6.51 12.20 10.64
N PRO A 51 6.76 13.14 11.56
CA PRO A 51 8.08 13.32 12.15
C PRO A 51 8.48 12.16 13.04
N ARG A 52 9.78 11.99 13.24
CA ARG A 52 10.31 11.03 14.21
C ARG A 52 9.81 11.38 15.62
N ARG A 53 9.86 12.67 15.99
CA ARG A 53 9.26 13.24 17.20
C ARG A 53 7.88 13.82 16.89
N LEU A 54 6.83 13.13 17.34
CA LEU A 54 5.44 13.48 17.01
C LEU A 54 5.03 14.86 17.53
N GLU A 55 5.72 15.39 18.54
CA GLU A 55 5.47 16.72 19.09
C GLU A 55 5.77 17.85 18.10
N ALA A 56 6.64 17.62 17.12
CA ALA A 56 6.99 18.62 16.11
C ALA A 56 5.82 18.91 15.15
N ASP A 57 5.03 17.88 14.83
CA ASP A 57 3.83 18.00 14.01
C ASP A 57 2.82 16.89 14.38
N PRO A 58 1.96 17.13 15.39
CA PRO A 58 0.88 16.22 15.75
C PRO A 58 -0.13 15.97 14.62
N ASP A 59 -0.33 16.95 13.75
CA ASP A 59 -1.36 16.93 12.70
C ASP A 59 -0.94 16.07 11.51
N ALA A 60 0.34 15.71 11.40
CA ALA A 60 0.81 14.69 10.46
C ALA A 60 0.08 13.35 10.62
N LEU A 61 -0.31 12.97 11.85
CA LEU A 61 -1.11 11.77 12.09
C LEU A 61 -2.52 11.89 11.50
N VAL A 62 -3.11 13.09 11.57
CA VAL A 62 -4.43 13.38 10.99
C VAL A 62 -4.35 13.32 9.47
N ARG A 63 -3.36 13.99 8.86
CA ARG A 63 -3.14 13.93 7.41
C ARG A 63 -2.99 12.49 6.91
N ALA A 64 -2.22 11.67 7.64
CA ALA A 64 -2.03 10.26 7.31
C ALA A 64 -3.33 9.44 7.39
N VAL A 65 -4.12 9.59 8.46
CA VAL A 65 -5.36 8.82 8.60
C VAL A 65 -6.43 9.26 7.61
N GLU A 66 -6.45 10.54 7.22
CA GLU A 66 -7.38 11.03 6.20
C GLU A 66 -7.04 10.49 4.82
N GLU A 67 -5.77 10.50 4.41
CA GLU A 67 -5.37 9.87 3.15
C GLU A 67 -5.77 8.38 3.10
N LEU A 68 -5.53 7.66 4.21
CA LEU A 68 -5.92 6.27 4.33
C LEU A 68 -7.44 6.10 4.27
N HIS A 69 -8.20 7.00 4.90
CA HIS A 69 -9.65 6.97 4.92
C HIS A 69 -10.26 7.24 3.54
N GLU A 70 -9.77 8.25 2.82
CA GLU A 70 -10.18 8.58 1.45
C GLU A 70 -10.04 7.36 0.53
N ALA A 71 -8.86 6.72 0.55
CA ALA A 71 -8.61 5.50 -0.20
C ALA A 71 -9.53 4.36 0.23
N ARG A 72 -9.76 4.21 1.54
CA ARG A 72 -10.62 3.16 2.08
C ARG A 72 -12.09 3.33 1.66
N VAL A 73 -12.60 4.55 1.56
CA VAL A 73 -13.98 4.82 1.10
C VAL A 73 -14.16 4.32 -0.34
N LEU A 74 -13.21 4.63 -1.23
CA LEU A 74 -13.23 4.18 -2.62
C LEU A 74 -13.15 2.65 -2.73
N TRP A 75 -12.30 2.03 -1.91
CA TRP A 75 -12.20 0.58 -1.83
C TRP A 75 -13.51 -0.06 -1.32
N LEU A 76 -14.13 0.49 -0.28
CA LEU A 76 -15.36 -0.04 0.29
C LEU A 76 -16.52 -0.06 -0.69
N VAL A 77 -16.69 1.00 -1.49
CA VAL A 77 -17.72 1.05 -2.55
C VAL A 77 -17.55 -0.16 -3.46
N ARG A 78 -16.34 -0.35 -3.99
CA ARG A 78 -16.05 -1.44 -4.92
C ARG A 78 -16.14 -2.83 -4.27
N ALA A 79 -15.67 -2.97 -3.04
CA ALA A 79 -15.75 -4.23 -2.29
C ALA A 79 -17.22 -4.63 -2.01
N ASN A 80 -18.09 -3.66 -1.72
CA ASN A 80 -19.52 -3.90 -1.51
C ASN A 80 -20.24 -4.29 -2.80
N GLU A 81 -19.94 -3.63 -3.92
CA GLU A 81 -20.45 -4.01 -5.25
C GLU A 81 -20.06 -5.45 -5.59
N TYR A 82 -18.78 -5.79 -5.43
CA TYR A 82 -18.30 -7.15 -5.65
C TYR A 82 -19.01 -8.15 -4.74
N ALA A 83 -19.18 -7.84 -3.45
CA ALA A 83 -19.87 -8.73 -2.51
C ALA A 83 -21.36 -8.92 -2.87
N ALA A 84 -22.04 -7.88 -3.35
CA ALA A 84 -23.41 -7.97 -3.85
C ALA A 84 -23.49 -8.86 -5.11
N GLN A 85 -22.62 -8.61 -6.09
CA GLN A 85 -22.52 -9.41 -7.31
C GLN A 85 -22.27 -10.89 -7.00
N ARG A 86 -21.29 -11.19 -6.14
CA ARG A 86 -20.98 -12.56 -5.74
C ARG A 86 -22.12 -13.24 -4.98
N ARG A 87 -22.91 -12.50 -4.19
CA ARG A 87 -24.10 -13.07 -3.55
C ARG A 87 -25.14 -13.48 -4.59
N ALA A 88 -25.44 -12.62 -5.56
CA ALA A 88 -26.37 -12.91 -6.65
C ALA A 88 -25.90 -14.09 -7.52
N GLU A 89 -24.62 -14.14 -7.88
CA GLU A 89 -24.05 -15.24 -8.68
C GLU A 89 -24.10 -16.58 -7.95
N LYS A 90 -23.77 -16.59 -6.65
CA LYS A 90 -23.88 -17.80 -5.82
C LYS A 90 -25.31 -18.29 -5.70
N GLN A 91 -26.29 -17.38 -5.57
CA GLN A 91 -27.72 -17.71 -5.57
C GLN A 91 -28.17 -18.29 -6.92
N ALA A 92 -27.63 -17.77 -8.03
CA ALA A 92 -27.86 -18.29 -9.38
C ALA A 92 -27.03 -19.55 -9.73
N GLY A 93 -26.39 -20.20 -8.74
CA GLY A 93 -25.61 -21.43 -8.93
C GLY A 93 -24.19 -21.23 -9.50
N ARG A 94 -23.79 -20.00 -9.86
CA ARG A 94 -22.44 -19.71 -10.38
C ARG A 94 -21.46 -19.49 -9.23
N ARG A 95 -20.75 -20.56 -8.84
CA ARG A 95 -19.81 -20.53 -7.69
C ARG A 95 -18.37 -20.21 -8.07
N ALA A 96 -17.97 -20.36 -9.34
CA ALA A 96 -16.66 -19.93 -9.80
C ALA A 96 -16.47 -18.42 -9.57
N ALA A 97 -15.30 -18.01 -9.10
CA ALA A 97 -14.97 -16.60 -8.90
C ALA A 97 -14.59 -15.95 -10.24
N PRO A 98 -14.95 -14.68 -10.49
CA PRO A 98 -14.52 -13.95 -11.68
C PRO A 98 -12.99 -13.90 -11.82
N ASN A 99 -12.51 -13.89 -13.07
CA ASN A 99 -11.11 -13.66 -13.44
C ASN A 99 -11.05 -12.45 -14.38
N PRO A 100 -10.27 -11.39 -14.08
CA PRO A 100 -9.39 -11.25 -12.92
C PRO A 100 -10.14 -11.14 -11.59
N ARG A 101 -9.52 -11.65 -10.53
CA ARG A 101 -9.99 -11.40 -9.16
C ARG A 101 -9.68 -9.95 -8.78
N PRO A 102 -10.50 -9.32 -7.93
CA PRO A 102 -10.18 -8.03 -7.34
C PRO A 102 -8.80 -8.00 -6.68
N TRP A 103 -8.10 -6.88 -6.82
CA TRP A 103 -6.73 -6.71 -6.32
C TRP A 103 -6.61 -6.94 -4.80
N TRP A 104 -7.60 -6.53 -4.00
CA TRP A 104 -7.62 -6.76 -2.55
C TRP A 104 -7.89 -8.22 -2.13
N LEU A 105 -8.15 -9.12 -3.08
CA LEU A 105 -8.30 -10.56 -2.85
C LEU A 105 -7.11 -11.36 -3.37
N TRP A 106 -6.11 -10.72 -3.96
CA TRP A 106 -4.89 -11.41 -4.36
C TRP A 106 -4.16 -11.91 -3.13
N SER A 107 -3.70 -13.16 -3.19
CA SER A 107 -2.85 -13.68 -2.13
C SER A 107 -1.48 -13.00 -2.19
N TRP A 108 -0.82 -12.88 -1.03
CA TRP A 108 0.56 -12.40 -0.94
C TRP A 108 1.49 -13.06 -1.99
N TRP A 109 1.26 -14.36 -2.24
CA TRP A 109 2.07 -15.16 -3.15
C TRP A 109 1.76 -14.93 -4.63
N GLU A 110 0.53 -14.52 -4.96
CA GLU A 110 0.03 -14.34 -6.33
C GLU A 110 0.08 -12.89 -6.81
N SER A 111 0.33 -11.94 -5.92
CA SER A 111 0.13 -10.53 -6.21
C SER A 111 1.35 -9.85 -6.88
N PRO A 112 1.15 -8.99 -7.90
CA PRO A 112 2.18 -8.13 -8.50
C PRO A 112 2.85 -7.15 -7.54
N ASP A 113 2.23 -6.91 -6.39
CA ASP A 113 2.74 -6.03 -5.33
C ASP A 113 3.72 -6.70 -4.35
N ARG A 114 4.05 -7.98 -4.56
CA ARG A 114 4.93 -8.75 -3.66
C ARG A 114 6.25 -8.04 -3.35
N ALA A 115 6.78 -7.30 -4.32
CA ALA A 115 7.98 -6.49 -4.18
C ALA A 115 7.88 -5.49 -3.01
N TRP A 116 6.69 -4.96 -2.69
CA TRP A 116 6.49 -3.97 -1.63
C TRP A 116 6.61 -4.53 -0.21
N TYR A 117 6.61 -5.85 -0.05
CA TYR A 117 6.84 -6.47 1.26
C TYR A 117 8.23 -7.00 1.44
N GLU A 118 8.79 -7.45 0.33
CA GLU A 118 10.20 -7.79 0.26
C GLU A 118 11.04 -6.51 0.38
N ASP A 119 10.56 -5.39 -0.17
CA ASP A 119 11.14 -4.05 -0.07
C ASP A 119 10.06 -2.95 0.11
N PRO A 120 9.76 -2.55 1.37
CA PRO A 120 8.79 -1.51 1.68
C PRO A 120 9.12 -0.11 1.17
N PHE A 121 10.31 0.14 0.63
CA PHE A 121 10.67 1.45 0.09
C PHE A 121 10.19 1.63 -1.36
N ARG A 122 9.97 0.54 -2.10
CA ARG A 122 9.65 0.61 -3.54
C ARG A 122 8.16 0.67 -3.85
N HIS A 123 7.32 1.20 -2.97
CA HIS A 123 5.88 1.32 -3.25
C HIS A 123 5.58 2.53 -4.15
N PRO A 124 4.39 2.62 -4.76
CA PRO A 124 4.00 3.82 -5.51
C PRO A 124 4.05 5.07 -4.64
N SER A 125 4.50 6.19 -5.20
CA SER A 125 4.47 7.51 -4.55
C SER A 125 3.13 8.24 -4.69
N LEU A 126 2.21 7.72 -5.52
CA LEU A 126 0.86 8.24 -5.68
C LEU A 126 0.12 8.26 -4.34
N ARG A 127 -0.79 9.23 -4.16
CA ARG A 127 -1.70 9.21 -3.01
C ARG A 127 -2.49 7.90 -3.02
N LEU A 128 -2.77 7.34 -1.85
CA LEU A 128 -3.45 6.04 -1.75
C LEU A 128 -4.79 6.03 -2.49
N SER A 129 -5.52 7.15 -2.50
CA SER A 129 -6.80 7.28 -3.18
C SER A 129 -6.67 7.19 -4.71
N GLU A 130 -5.59 7.73 -5.28
CA GLU A 130 -5.29 7.65 -6.71
C GLU A 130 -4.94 6.22 -7.13
N TYR A 131 -4.12 5.54 -6.33
CA TYR A 131 -3.83 4.11 -6.54
C TYR A 131 -5.12 3.28 -6.55
N VAL A 132 -5.99 3.46 -5.54
CA VAL A 132 -7.26 2.71 -5.47
C VAL A 132 -8.17 3.00 -6.67
N ARG A 133 -8.29 4.26 -7.10
CA ARG A 133 -9.06 4.61 -8.33
C ARG A 133 -8.50 3.90 -9.54
N ARG A 134 -7.18 3.90 -9.70
CA ARG A 134 -6.49 3.26 -10.81
C ARG A 134 -6.72 1.76 -10.83
N GLN A 135 -6.58 1.10 -9.68
CA GLN A 135 -6.86 -0.34 -9.58
C GLN A 135 -8.33 -0.67 -9.84
N ASN A 136 -9.26 0.15 -9.36
CA ASN A 136 -10.68 -0.04 -9.65
C ASN A 136 -10.98 0.11 -11.15
N ALA A 137 -10.38 1.10 -11.82
CA ALA A 137 -10.52 1.27 -13.27
C ALA A 137 -10.02 0.04 -14.05
N ILE A 138 -8.87 -0.52 -13.66
CA ILE A 138 -8.37 -1.78 -14.24
C ILE A 138 -9.35 -2.93 -14.03
N LEU A 139 -9.96 -3.04 -12.84
CA LEU A 139 -11.00 -4.04 -12.59
C LEU A 139 -12.27 -3.83 -13.41
N ASP A 140 -12.56 -2.59 -13.80
CA ASP A 140 -13.64 -2.25 -14.73
C ASP A 140 -13.25 -2.45 -16.21
N GLY A 141 -12.03 -2.93 -16.49
CA GLY A 141 -11.54 -3.25 -17.83
C GLY A 141 -10.80 -2.10 -18.51
N ALA A 142 -10.46 -1.02 -17.81
CA ALA A 142 -9.61 0.03 -18.36
C ALA A 142 -8.16 -0.45 -18.53
N GLU A 143 -7.51 0.03 -19.58
CA GLU A 143 -6.09 -0.19 -19.86
C GLU A 143 -5.34 1.15 -19.70
N PRO A 144 -5.01 1.56 -18.45
CA PRO A 144 -4.35 2.84 -18.23
C PRO A 144 -2.91 2.82 -18.77
N SER A 145 -2.43 3.95 -19.30
CA SER A 145 -1.06 4.05 -19.81
C SER A 145 -0.01 3.90 -18.71
N GLY A 146 1.16 3.33 -19.05
CA GLY A 146 2.26 3.13 -18.11
C GLY A 146 2.00 2.03 -17.08
N CYS A 147 2.72 2.11 -15.95
CA CYS A 147 2.63 1.11 -14.88
C CYS A 147 1.20 1.01 -14.32
N PRO A 148 0.62 -0.19 -14.15
CA PRO A 148 -0.70 -0.37 -13.54
C PRO A 148 -0.83 0.24 -12.13
N ALA A 149 0.27 0.29 -11.36
CA ALA A 149 0.27 0.81 -9.99
C ALA A 149 0.54 2.30 -9.90
N CYS A 150 1.64 2.80 -10.47
CA CYS A 150 2.04 4.21 -10.32
C CYS A 150 1.87 5.07 -11.58
N GLY A 151 1.54 4.49 -12.73
CA GLY A 151 1.43 5.23 -13.99
C GLY A 151 2.75 5.61 -14.66
N ASP A 152 3.89 5.22 -14.10
CA ASP A 152 5.20 5.48 -14.69
C ASP A 152 5.35 4.80 -16.06
N GLU A 153 5.73 5.58 -17.07
CA GLU A 153 6.01 5.15 -18.45
C GLU A 153 7.52 4.99 -18.72
N GLY A 154 8.35 5.21 -17.69
CA GLY A 154 9.80 5.07 -17.77
C GLY A 154 10.28 3.66 -18.12
N PRO A 155 11.58 3.52 -18.44
CA PRO A 155 12.16 2.24 -18.81
C PRO A 155 12.02 1.22 -17.67
N ARG A 156 11.74 -0.02 -18.05
CA ARG A 156 11.63 -1.15 -17.12
C ARG A 156 13.00 -1.49 -16.55
N VAL A 157 13.03 -1.94 -15.30
CA VAL A 157 14.26 -2.39 -14.64
C VAL A 157 14.26 -3.91 -14.60
N LEU A 158 15.31 -4.51 -15.16
CA LEU A 158 15.54 -5.96 -15.03
C LEU A 158 16.08 -6.26 -13.64
N SER A 159 15.43 -7.20 -12.96
CA SER A 159 15.85 -7.66 -11.65
C SER A 159 16.03 -9.17 -11.64
N SER A 160 17.15 -9.62 -11.08
CA SER A 160 17.40 -11.04 -10.89
C SER A 160 16.63 -11.55 -9.68
N THR A 161 15.98 -12.69 -9.87
CA THR A 161 15.29 -13.43 -8.80
C THR A 161 16.10 -14.63 -8.30
N GLY A 162 17.36 -14.75 -8.76
CA GLY A 162 18.20 -15.94 -8.56
C GLY A 162 17.83 -17.14 -9.45
N HIS A 163 16.59 -17.22 -9.94
CA HIS A 163 16.15 -18.24 -10.90
C HIS A 163 16.15 -17.71 -12.35
N GLY A 164 15.76 -16.45 -12.53
CA GLY A 164 15.75 -15.76 -13.81
C GLY A 164 15.50 -14.28 -13.61
N TRP A 165 15.05 -13.61 -14.67
CA TRP A 165 14.83 -12.17 -14.67
C TRP A 165 13.34 -11.83 -14.65
N VAL A 166 13.00 -10.75 -13.94
CA VAL A 166 11.69 -10.11 -13.98
C VAL A 166 11.85 -8.67 -14.42
N GLU A 167 10.84 -8.13 -15.08
CA GLU A 167 10.79 -6.70 -15.42
C GLU A 167 9.92 -5.98 -14.41
N LEU A 168 10.53 -5.03 -13.69
CA LEU A 168 9.88 -4.22 -12.69
C LEU A 168 9.67 -2.80 -13.21
N CYS A 169 8.59 -2.17 -12.76
CA CYS A 169 8.45 -0.72 -12.87
C CYS A 169 9.59 -0.05 -12.09
N ARG A 170 10.25 0.92 -12.71
CA ARG A 170 11.31 1.71 -12.06
C ARG A 170 10.79 2.48 -10.85
N GLY A 171 9.64 3.14 -10.98
CA GLY A 171 9.10 4.00 -9.93
C GLY A 171 8.40 3.30 -8.77
N CYS A 172 7.98 2.04 -8.90
CA CYS A 172 7.25 1.36 -7.81
C CYS A 172 7.46 -0.15 -7.75
N ALA A 173 8.48 -0.70 -8.42
CA ALA A 173 8.79 -2.12 -8.43
C ALA A 173 7.63 -3.09 -8.75
N TRP A 174 6.54 -2.60 -9.33
CA TRP A 174 5.45 -3.44 -9.79
C TRP A 174 5.94 -4.40 -10.85
N VAL A 175 5.59 -5.68 -10.73
CA VAL A 175 5.98 -6.71 -11.72
C VAL A 175 5.21 -6.48 -13.02
N LEU A 176 5.90 -5.99 -14.05
CA LEU A 176 5.35 -5.77 -15.39
C LEU A 176 5.45 -7.02 -16.27
N ALA A 177 6.56 -7.74 -16.17
CA ALA A 177 6.72 -9.05 -16.78
C ALA A 177 7.20 -10.07 -15.72
N PRO A 178 6.45 -11.14 -15.46
CA PRO A 178 6.85 -12.18 -14.53
C PRO A 178 8.02 -12.99 -15.10
N CYS A 179 8.63 -13.83 -14.26
CA CYS A 179 9.72 -14.70 -14.67
C CYS A 179 9.25 -15.66 -15.78
N PRO A 180 10.04 -15.94 -16.83
CA PRO A 180 9.65 -16.81 -17.94
C PRO A 180 9.19 -18.22 -17.53
N CYS A 181 9.58 -18.71 -16.35
CA CYS A 181 9.14 -20.01 -15.86
C CYS A 181 7.69 -20.03 -15.32
N GLY A 182 7.00 -18.89 -15.36
CA GLY A 182 5.62 -18.75 -14.88
C GLY A 182 5.48 -18.75 -13.35
N ARG A 183 6.57 -18.90 -12.60
CA ARG A 183 6.57 -18.83 -11.13
C ARG A 183 6.96 -17.44 -10.64
N ARG A 184 6.36 -17.03 -9.52
CA ARG A 184 6.75 -15.80 -8.80
C ARG A 184 7.86 -16.14 -7.81
N HIS A 185 9.03 -15.58 -8.03
CA HIS A 185 10.19 -15.77 -7.17
C HIS A 185 10.29 -14.65 -6.13
N ARG A 186 11.03 -14.93 -5.05
CA ARG A 186 11.37 -13.95 -4.02
C ARG A 186 12.36 -12.94 -4.60
N PHE A 187 12.05 -11.66 -4.44
CA PHE A 187 13.01 -10.59 -4.61
C PHE A 187 13.88 -10.49 -3.35
N VAL A 188 15.19 -10.35 -3.54
CA VAL A 188 16.11 -9.99 -2.47
C VAL A 188 16.29 -8.47 -2.54
N PRO A 189 15.83 -7.71 -1.53
CA PRO A 189 16.01 -6.27 -1.53
C PRO A 189 17.50 -5.92 -1.59
N GLU A 190 17.85 -4.94 -2.41
CA GLU A 190 19.22 -4.42 -2.52
C GLU A 190 19.67 -3.77 -1.20
N THR A 191 18.73 -3.18 -0.46
CA THR A 191 18.99 -2.57 0.84
C THR A 191 18.44 -3.45 1.96
N SER A 192 19.32 -3.85 2.88
CA SER A 192 18.86 -4.46 4.13
C SER A 192 18.16 -3.40 4.99
N PHE A 193 16.94 -3.68 5.41
CA PHE A 193 16.22 -2.82 6.35
C PHE A 193 15.78 -3.62 7.57
N LYS A 194 15.67 -2.96 8.72
CA LYS A 194 14.98 -3.53 9.87
C LYS A 194 13.61 -2.90 9.96
N TRP A 195 12.58 -3.75 10.01
CA TRP A 195 11.21 -3.29 10.23
C TRP A 195 11.09 -2.37 11.46
N ASN A 196 11.84 -2.66 12.53
CA ASN A 196 11.88 -1.84 13.73
C ASN A 196 12.35 -0.40 13.50
N GLU A 197 13.17 -0.14 12.48
CA GLU A 197 13.67 1.19 12.14
C GLU A 197 12.61 1.98 11.36
N ILE A 198 11.98 1.36 10.35
CA ILE A 198 10.81 1.93 9.65
C ILE A 198 9.70 2.24 10.65
N TRP A 199 9.40 1.31 11.55
CA TRP A 199 8.37 1.45 12.58
C TRP A 199 8.61 2.65 13.50
N ARG A 200 9.88 2.88 13.86
CA ARG A 200 10.35 4.04 14.63
C ARG A 200 10.55 5.30 13.78
N ARG A 201 10.29 5.23 12.47
CA ARG A 201 10.50 6.32 11.51
C ARG A 201 11.93 6.83 11.50
N ALA A 202 12.91 5.92 11.55
CA ALA A 202 14.33 6.27 11.53
C ALA A 202 14.75 6.94 10.20
N HIS A 203 13.98 6.68 9.13
CA HIS A 203 14.07 7.33 7.82
C HIS A 203 13.47 8.73 7.78
N MET A 204 12.90 9.22 8.89
CA MET A 204 12.41 10.59 9.04
C MET A 204 13.27 11.32 10.08
N ASN A 205 13.46 12.62 9.87
CA ASN A 205 14.06 13.53 10.83
C ASN A 205 13.03 13.95 11.89
N ASP A 206 13.51 14.64 12.93
CA ASP A 206 12.65 15.13 14.02
C ASP A 206 11.65 16.21 13.56
N ASP A 207 11.92 16.87 12.44
CA ASP A 207 11.09 17.92 11.84
C ASP A 207 10.11 17.43 10.77
N GLY A 208 10.11 16.12 10.46
CA GLY A 208 9.24 15.54 9.42
C GLY A 208 9.83 15.52 8.02
N THR A 209 11.08 15.95 7.83
CA THR A 209 11.79 15.79 6.56
C THR A 209 12.39 14.37 6.42
N PRO A 210 12.52 13.81 5.20
CA PRO A 210 13.22 12.55 5.00
C PRO A 210 14.70 12.63 5.43
N ASN A 211 15.18 11.59 6.10
CA ASN A 211 16.57 11.46 6.52
C ASN A 211 17.46 11.09 5.32
N SER A 212 18.44 11.93 5.00
CA SER A 212 19.34 11.75 3.85
C SER A 212 20.23 10.51 3.92
N HIS A 213 20.38 9.88 5.10
CA HIS A 213 21.13 8.64 5.26
C HIS A 213 20.33 7.38 4.89
N TRP A 214 19.06 7.53 4.53
CA TRP A 214 18.18 6.43 4.13
C TRP A 214 17.94 6.45 2.61
N PRO A 215 17.66 5.29 1.99
CA PRO A 215 17.24 5.26 0.60
C PRO A 215 16.01 6.15 0.43
N ALA A 216 16.04 7.01 -0.59
CA ALA A 216 14.81 7.65 -1.04
C ALA A 216 13.88 6.54 -1.57
N GLY A 217 12.67 6.47 -1.02
CA GLY A 217 11.60 5.64 -1.56
C GLY A 217 11.12 6.16 -2.91
#